data_AF-A0A5C3N535-F1
#
_entry.id   AF-A0A5C3N535-F1
#
_cell.length_a   1.000
_cell.length_b   1.000
_cell.length_c   1.000
_cell.angle_alpha   90.00
_cell.angle_beta   90.00
_cell.angle_gamma   90.00
#
_symmetry.space_group_name_H-M   'P 1'
#
loop_
_entity.id
_entity.type
_entity.pdbx_description
1 polymer ?
#
loop_
_entity_poly.entity_id
_entity_poly.type
_entity_poly.pdbx_seq_one_letter_code
_entity_poly.pdbx_strand_id
1 'polypeptide(L)'
;MFKKLKKSFIDADPDAPRMGTVPLPEVEDVVVMAAVQSSPSRPKWRDECLSDGELMTRPRKPSTVRSSTPAPTPPPKMVQARSSTPAPRSSTPASRSSTPTRRSSTPAAKPPKGADSSPPSAAPKASSHACTVKNLHWLLLPYDLRISKGYLEYDFAHPVDRVRLRSPRGDTRPLTAADLHKPAADTPLVEMTIVCADLPQWQVRVRRPEGVRIVDVLDGIHRTYAAPLSAADKEALGTEKIEQCEGAFRRRCRAACALDEWEREQGIRRVDMLRGKTMFLGLIRHPQSGIAGDVWMLYLGKARDHDTRYASGRPGH
;
A
#
# COMPACT_ATOMS: atom_id res chain seq x y z
N MET A 1 -50.23 12.10 0.01
CA MET A 1 -50.87 11.17 -0.96
C MET A 1 -49.81 10.62 -1.91
N PHE A 2 -49.23 9.46 -1.59
CA PHE A 2 -48.20 8.83 -2.44
C PHE A 2 -48.82 7.77 -3.35
N LYS A 3 -48.70 7.99 -4.66
CA LYS A 3 -49.21 7.11 -5.71
C LYS A 3 -48.37 5.82 -5.76
N LYS A 4 -49.04 4.68 -5.61
CA LYS A 4 -48.51 3.32 -5.79
C LYS A 4 -48.07 3.11 -7.25
N LEU A 5 -46.79 2.87 -7.51
CA LEU A 5 -46.34 2.26 -8.77
C LEU A 5 -46.46 0.74 -8.64
N LYS A 6 -47.37 0.15 -9.42
CA LYS A 6 -47.50 -1.29 -9.62
C LYS A 6 -46.37 -1.76 -10.54
N LYS A 7 -45.62 -2.75 -10.07
CA LYS A 7 -44.59 -3.50 -10.79
C LYS A 7 -45.30 -4.55 -11.63
N SER A 8 -45.30 -4.39 -12.95
CA SER A 8 -45.78 -5.43 -13.88
C SER A 8 -44.75 -6.56 -13.94
N PHE A 9 -45.24 -7.75 -13.64
CA PHE A 9 -44.57 -9.03 -13.75
C PHE A 9 -44.35 -9.33 -15.24
N ILE A 10 -43.13 -9.71 -15.61
CA ILE A 10 -42.81 -10.17 -16.96
C ILE A 10 -43.19 -11.65 -17.00
N ASP A 11 -44.19 -11.99 -17.82
CA ASP A 11 -44.53 -13.36 -18.17
C ASP A 11 -43.35 -13.99 -18.92
N ALA A 12 -42.91 -15.14 -18.42
CA ALA A 12 -41.89 -15.96 -19.05
C ALA A 12 -42.53 -16.76 -20.20
N ASP A 13 -41.99 -16.56 -21.38
CA ASP A 13 -42.34 -17.25 -22.62
C ASP A 13 -42.03 -18.75 -22.50
N PRO A 14 -43.01 -19.67 -22.59
CA PRO A 14 -42.81 -21.09 -22.34
C PRO A 14 -42.20 -21.89 -23.50
N ASP A 15 -41.78 -21.25 -24.61
CA ASP A 15 -41.39 -21.96 -25.84
C ASP A 15 -39.89 -21.86 -26.20
N ALA A 16 -39.02 -21.86 -25.18
CA ALA A 16 -37.58 -21.93 -25.40
C ALA A 16 -37.14 -23.36 -25.78
N PRO A 17 -36.51 -23.55 -26.96
CA PRO A 17 -36.05 -24.87 -27.40
C PRO A 17 -34.96 -25.38 -26.45
N ARG A 18 -35.16 -26.62 -25.96
CA ARG A 18 -34.18 -27.36 -25.17
C ARG A 18 -32.93 -27.61 -26.02
N MET A 19 -31.91 -26.78 -25.83
CA MET A 19 -30.58 -27.00 -26.38
C MET A 19 -30.04 -28.31 -25.80
N GLY A 20 -29.92 -29.33 -26.65
CA GLY A 20 -29.36 -30.62 -26.30
C GLY A 20 -27.91 -30.47 -25.85
N THR A 21 -27.57 -31.17 -24.77
CA THR A 21 -26.21 -31.25 -24.23
C THR A 21 -25.33 -31.95 -25.26
N VAL A 22 -24.44 -31.20 -25.92
CA VAL A 22 -23.41 -31.77 -26.80
C VAL A 22 -22.33 -32.43 -25.91
N PRO A 23 -22.05 -33.73 -26.06
CA PRO A 23 -20.96 -34.37 -25.33
C PRO A 23 -19.63 -33.76 -25.78
N LEU A 24 -18.88 -33.23 -24.82
CA LEU A 24 -17.50 -32.79 -25.04
C LEU A 24 -16.63 -34.02 -25.40
N PRO A 25 -15.78 -33.94 -26.44
CA PRO A 25 -14.82 -35.00 -26.72
C PRO A 25 -13.84 -35.13 -25.55
N GLU A 26 -13.59 -36.37 -25.12
CA GLU A 26 -12.50 -36.72 -24.22
C GLU A 26 -11.18 -36.28 -24.87
N VAL A 27 -10.49 -35.36 -24.22
CA VAL A 27 -9.17 -34.91 -24.64
C VAL A 27 -8.17 -35.90 -24.06
N GLU A 28 -7.71 -36.82 -24.90
CA GLU A 28 -6.58 -37.70 -24.58
C GLU A 28 -5.32 -36.87 -24.30
N ASP A 29 -4.59 -37.28 -23.27
CA ASP A 29 -3.37 -36.63 -22.77
C ASP A 29 -2.29 -36.56 -23.85
N VAL A 30 -2.18 -35.41 -24.51
CA VAL A 30 -1.03 -35.08 -25.36
C VAL A 30 0.17 -34.76 -24.48
N VAL A 31 1.05 -35.73 -24.33
CA VAL A 31 2.41 -35.56 -23.80
C VAL A 31 3.18 -34.64 -24.73
N VAL A 32 3.25 -33.35 -24.40
CA VAL A 32 4.13 -32.39 -25.08
C VAL A 32 5.54 -32.52 -24.53
N MET A 33 6.35 -33.35 -25.18
CA MET A 33 7.81 -33.29 -25.10
C MET A 33 8.30 -32.03 -25.83
N ALA A 34 8.45 -30.92 -25.10
CA ALA A 34 9.17 -29.75 -25.60
C ALA A 34 10.62 -29.78 -25.09
N ALA A 35 11.50 -30.33 -25.92
CA ALA A 35 12.94 -30.07 -25.83
C ALA A 35 13.20 -28.61 -26.24
N VAL A 36 13.29 -27.71 -25.27
CA VAL A 36 13.82 -26.36 -25.49
C VAL A 36 15.32 -26.39 -25.26
N GLN A 37 16.04 -26.37 -26.37
CA GLN A 37 17.47 -26.14 -26.42
C GLN A 37 17.82 -24.80 -25.77
N SER A 38 18.80 -24.87 -24.88
CA SER A 38 19.46 -23.77 -24.23
C SER A 38 20.19 -22.88 -25.24
N SER A 39 19.89 -21.58 -25.22
CA SER A 39 20.78 -20.54 -25.75
C SER A 39 20.59 -19.28 -24.92
N PRO A 40 21.52 -18.94 -24.00
CA PRO A 40 21.44 -17.71 -23.24
C PRO A 40 21.96 -16.56 -24.09
N SER A 41 21.09 -15.92 -24.87
CA SER A 41 21.39 -14.60 -25.40
C SER A 41 21.29 -13.61 -24.24
N ARG A 42 22.44 -13.31 -23.63
CA ARG A 42 22.62 -12.21 -22.67
C ARG A 42 21.98 -10.94 -23.25
N PRO A 43 20.99 -10.31 -22.60
CA PRO A 43 20.63 -8.95 -22.95
C PRO A 43 21.81 -8.07 -22.52
N LYS A 44 22.55 -7.59 -23.52
CA LYS A 44 23.54 -6.52 -23.38
C LYS A 44 22.77 -5.24 -23.02
N TRP A 45 22.40 -5.11 -21.76
CA TRP A 45 21.98 -3.84 -21.18
C TRP A 45 23.18 -2.91 -21.33
N ARG A 46 23.14 -2.09 -22.39
CA ARG A 46 24.06 -0.97 -22.51
C ARG A 46 23.80 -0.04 -21.35
N ASP A 47 24.85 0.27 -20.61
CA ASP A 47 25.03 1.47 -19.80
C ASP A 47 24.92 2.74 -20.67
N GLU A 48 23.74 3.03 -21.21
CA GLU A 48 23.42 4.38 -21.72
C GLU A 48 22.59 5.11 -20.66
N CYS A 49 23.21 5.32 -19.50
CA CYS A 49 22.80 6.30 -18.50
C CYS A 49 24.01 7.11 -17.99
N LEU A 50 25.03 7.26 -18.83
CA LEU A 50 26.01 8.34 -18.77
C LEU A 50 25.72 9.28 -19.94
N SER A 51 24.87 10.27 -19.67
CA SER A 51 24.99 11.57 -20.30
C SER A 51 24.39 12.54 -19.30
N ASP A 52 25.26 13.00 -18.42
CA ASP A 52 25.24 14.39 -18.01
C ASP A 52 24.95 15.23 -19.25
N GLY A 53 23.78 15.84 -19.26
CA GLY A 53 23.50 16.95 -20.15
C GLY A 53 24.38 18.12 -19.73
N GLU A 54 25.67 18.06 -20.09
CA GLU A 54 26.40 19.27 -20.47
C GLU A 54 25.61 19.89 -21.63
N LEU A 55 24.76 20.85 -21.28
CA LEU A 55 24.16 21.76 -22.24
C LEU A 55 25.30 22.55 -22.88
N MET A 56 25.81 22.03 -23.99
CA MET A 56 26.50 22.79 -25.02
C MET A 56 25.66 24.02 -25.36
N THR A 57 26.03 25.14 -24.75
CA THR A 57 25.56 26.47 -25.10
C THR A 57 25.92 26.74 -26.56
N ARG A 58 24.91 26.75 -27.43
CA ARG A 58 25.03 27.32 -28.77
C ARG A 58 25.50 28.79 -28.65
N PRO A 59 26.47 29.24 -29.45
CA PRO A 59 26.89 30.63 -29.46
C PRO A 59 25.75 31.49 -30.03
N ARG A 60 25.11 32.30 -29.17
CA ARG A 60 24.21 33.36 -29.60
C ARG A 60 25.02 34.56 -30.07
N LYS A 61 24.65 35.08 -31.24
CA LYS A 61 25.16 36.31 -31.84
C LYS A 61 25.09 37.48 -30.84
N PRO A 62 26.07 38.40 -30.84
CA PRO A 62 26.10 39.54 -29.93
C PRO A 62 24.97 40.52 -30.29
N SER A 63 24.00 40.68 -29.39
CA SER A 63 23.09 41.82 -29.40
C SER A 63 23.67 42.93 -28.54
N THR A 64 23.70 44.09 -29.15
CA THR A 64 24.25 45.35 -28.67
C THR A 64 23.67 45.75 -27.32
N VAL A 65 24.59 46.04 -26.41
CA VAL A 65 24.40 46.48 -25.03
C VAL A 65 23.79 47.89 -25.00
N ARG A 66 22.69 48.07 -24.24
CA ARG A 66 22.29 49.38 -23.70
C ARG A 66 22.25 49.28 -22.18
N SER A 67 23.40 49.56 -21.57
CA SER A 67 23.59 49.63 -20.13
C SER A 67 22.82 50.82 -19.56
N SER A 68 21.86 50.53 -18.68
CA SER A 68 21.34 51.50 -17.73
C SER A 68 21.80 51.09 -16.34
N THR A 69 22.63 51.95 -15.76
CA THR A 69 23.33 51.81 -14.48
C THR A 69 22.33 51.98 -13.32
N PRO A 70 22.21 51.02 -12.39
CA PRO A 70 21.62 51.29 -11.09
C PRO A 70 22.70 51.67 -10.06
N ALA A 71 22.32 52.58 -9.17
CA ALA A 71 23.12 53.23 -8.14
C ALA A 71 23.71 52.27 -7.10
N PRO A 72 24.83 52.65 -6.43
CA PRO A 72 25.52 51.80 -5.46
C PRO A 72 24.76 51.67 -4.13
N THR A 73 24.55 50.42 -3.72
CA THR A 73 24.02 50.03 -2.41
C THR A 73 25.09 50.27 -1.31
N PRO A 74 24.74 50.83 -0.14
CA PRO A 74 25.68 51.04 0.95
C PRO A 74 26.12 49.72 1.63
N PRO A 75 27.32 49.68 2.23
CA PRO A 75 27.87 48.48 2.85
C PRO A 75 27.15 48.11 4.16
N PRO A 76 27.03 46.81 4.49
CA PRO A 76 26.47 46.36 5.76
C PRO A 76 27.43 46.66 6.91
N LYS A 77 26.86 47.23 8.00
CA LYS A 77 27.56 47.49 9.25
C LYS A 77 27.94 46.17 9.93
N MET A 78 29.24 46.00 10.19
CA MET A 78 29.79 45.03 11.13
C MET A 78 29.13 45.21 12.50
N VAL A 79 28.35 44.22 12.93
CA VAL A 79 27.98 44.04 14.34
C VAL A 79 28.89 42.96 14.91
N GLN A 80 29.94 43.41 15.58
CA GLN A 80 30.68 42.60 16.54
C GLN A 80 29.85 42.49 17.82
N ALA A 81 29.46 41.28 18.23
CA ALA A 81 29.26 40.98 19.63
C ALA A 81 29.19 39.47 19.92
N ARG A 82 30.25 39.01 20.59
CA ARG A 82 30.24 38.14 21.78
C ARG A 82 29.81 36.68 21.62
N SER A 83 30.87 35.88 21.47
CA SER A 83 31.03 34.51 21.94
C SER A 83 30.58 34.35 23.40
N SER A 84 29.71 33.38 23.66
CA SER A 84 29.58 32.73 24.96
C SER A 84 29.12 31.29 24.74
N THR A 85 30.11 30.39 24.74
CA THR A 85 29.97 28.93 24.73
C THR A 85 29.61 28.46 26.15
N PRO A 86 28.49 27.76 26.38
CA PRO A 86 28.28 27.04 27.62
C PRO A 86 28.87 25.63 27.52
N ALA A 87 29.72 25.28 28.49
CA ALA A 87 30.35 23.98 28.65
C ALA A 87 29.33 22.85 28.95
N PRO A 88 29.59 21.60 28.52
CA PRO A 88 28.77 20.46 28.90
C PRO A 88 29.09 20.02 30.34
N ARG A 89 28.08 20.08 31.22
CA ARG A 89 28.14 19.47 32.54
C ARG A 89 27.96 17.96 32.42
N SER A 90 29.05 17.25 32.69
CA SER A 90 29.09 15.85 33.07
C SER A 90 28.42 15.65 34.43
N SER A 91 27.34 14.87 34.48
CA SER A 91 26.84 14.28 35.72
C SER A 91 26.36 12.86 35.46
N THR A 92 27.28 11.92 35.65
CA THR A 92 27.01 10.55 36.05
C THR A 92 26.34 10.55 37.42
N PRO A 93 25.34 9.68 37.63
CA PRO A 93 25.25 8.97 38.88
C PRO A 93 25.25 7.47 38.62
N ALA A 94 26.36 6.83 38.98
CA ALA A 94 26.35 5.46 39.42
C ALA A 94 25.58 5.39 40.74
N SER A 95 24.64 4.45 40.88
CA SER A 95 24.36 3.76 42.13
C SER A 95 23.31 2.66 41.99
N ARG A 96 23.75 1.44 42.35
CA ARG A 96 23.15 0.52 43.32
C ARG A 96 21.78 -0.07 42.94
N SER A 97 21.74 -1.38 42.65
CA SER A 97 21.69 -2.48 43.64
C SER A 97 20.38 -2.51 44.41
N SER A 98 19.50 -3.47 44.08
CA SER A 98 18.92 -4.45 45.00
C SER A 98 17.58 -5.01 44.48
N THR A 99 17.55 -6.33 44.32
CA THR A 99 16.37 -7.21 44.35
C THR A 99 15.43 -6.88 45.51
N PRO A 100 14.11 -7.13 45.37
CA PRO A 100 13.59 -8.25 46.14
C PRO A 100 12.51 -9.08 45.42
N THR A 101 12.68 -10.38 45.58
CA THR A 101 11.72 -11.46 45.41
C THR A 101 10.46 -11.20 46.24
N ARG A 102 9.29 -11.00 45.61
CA ARG A 102 8.00 -10.98 46.33
C ARG A 102 7.25 -12.28 46.09
N ARG A 103 7.50 -13.25 46.97
CA ARG A 103 6.57 -14.33 47.29
C ARG A 103 5.29 -13.70 47.83
N SER A 104 4.14 -14.12 47.31
CA SER A 104 2.85 -13.91 47.95
C SER A 104 2.07 -15.20 47.82
N SER A 105 2.11 -15.95 48.90
CA SER A 105 1.28 -17.10 49.23
C SER A 105 -0.16 -16.63 49.44
N THR A 106 -1.08 -17.10 48.59
CA THR A 106 -2.52 -16.99 48.85
C THR A 106 -3.00 -18.28 49.49
N PRO A 107 -3.71 -18.22 50.63
CA PRO A 107 -4.22 -19.40 51.33
C PRO A 107 -5.46 -19.98 50.66
N ALA A 108 -5.56 -21.31 50.75
CA ALA A 108 -6.69 -22.12 50.33
C ALA A 108 -7.99 -21.69 51.05
N ALA A 109 -9.04 -21.45 50.27
CA ALA A 109 -10.40 -21.27 50.77
C ALA A 109 -11.28 -22.48 50.38
N LYS A 110 -12.11 -22.88 51.34
CA LYS A 110 -12.95 -24.08 51.44
C LYS A 110 -14.00 -24.24 50.32
N PRO A 111 -14.50 -25.47 50.10
CA PRO A 111 -15.62 -25.74 49.21
C PRO A 111 -16.97 -25.42 49.88
N PRO A 112 -17.88 -24.67 49.24
CA PRO A 112 -19.30 -24.71 49.59
C PRO A 112 -19.98 -25.89 48.87
N LYS A 113 -20.43 -26.87 49.68
CA LYS A 113 -21.47 -27.84 49.32
C LYS A 113 -22.80 -27.09 49.31
N GLY A 114 -23.38 -26.91 48.13
CA GLY A 114 -24.73 -26.39 47.94
C GLY A 114 -25.36 -27.12 46.77
N ALA A 115 -26.26 -28.06 47.08
CA ALA A 115 -27.18 -28.60 46.12
C ALA A 115 -28.14 -27.48 45.71
N ASP A 116 -28.32 -27.25 44.40
CA ASP A 116 -29.64 -26.93 43.88
C ASP A 116 -29.72 -27.07 42.35
N SER A 117 -30.66 -27.92 41.96
CA SER A 117 -31.36 -28.04 40.69
C SER A 117 -31.07 -26.97 39.62
N SER A 118 -30.19 -27.30 38.68
CA SER A 118 -30.02 -26.52 37.45
C SER A 118 -31.15 -26.83 36.46
N PRO A 119 -31.90 -25.83 35.94
CA PRO A 119 -32.87 -26.04 34.87
C PRO A 119 -32.15 -26.46 33.58
N PRO A 120 -32.85 -27.14 32.64
CA PRO A 120 -32.25 -27.64 31.41
C PRO A 120 -31.66 -26.49 30.60
N SER A 121 -30.33 -26.52 30.49
CA SER A 121 -29.51 -25.64 29.67
C SER A 121 -30.05 -25.60 28.24
N ALA A 122 -30.85 -24.56 27.94
CA ALA A 122 -31.31 -24.29 26.59
C ALA A 122 -30.08 -24.14 25.70
N ALA A 123 -29.93 -25.04 24.73
CA ALA A 123 -28.82 -25.04 23.78
C ALA A 123 -28.64 -23.62 23.21
N PRO A 124 -27.41 -23.07 23.18
CA PRO A 124 -27.17 -21.76 22.61
C PRO A 124 -27.68 -21.80 21.17
N LYS A 125 -28.75 -21.05 20.90
CA LYS A 125 -29.27 -20.88 19.55
C LYS A 125 -28.09 -20.44 18.69
N ALA A 126 -27.66 -21.32 17.80
CA ALA A 126 -26.58 -21.04 16.88
C ALA A 126 -26.93 -19.74 16.16
N SER A 127 -26.28 -18.66 16.58
CA SER A 127 -26.36 -17.36 15.92
C SER A 127 -25.83 -17.60 14.52
N SER A 128 -26.75 -17.79 13.59
CA SER A 128 -26.47 -17.77 12.17
C SER A 128 -25.99 -16.35 11.88
N HIS A 129 -24.67 -16.16 12.01
CA HIS A 129 -24.01 -14.95 11.55
C HIS A 129 -24.07 -15.00 10.03
N ALA A 130 -25.23 -14.56 9.49
CA ALA A 130 -25.40 -14.32 8.08
C ALA A 130 -24.23 -13.45 7.64
N CYS A 131 -23.39 -14.04 6.82
CA CYS A 131 -22.15 -13.43 6.41
C CYS A 131 -22.49 -12.23 5.51
N THR A 132 -22.47 -11.03 6.08
CA THR A 132 -22.74 -9.81 5.33
C THR A 132 -21.51 -9.44 4.52
N VAL A 133 -21.72 -9.25 3.22
CA VAL A 133 -20.67 -8.79 2.30
C VAL A 133 -20.24 -7.39 2.74
N LYS A 134 -19.05 -7.29 3.32
CA LYS A 134 -18.46 -6.02 3.79
C LYS A 134 -18.04 -5.12 2.61
N ASN A 135 -18.69 -3.98 2.42
CA ASN A 135 -18.29 -3.02 1.38
C ASN A 135 -17.17 -2.11 1.90
N LEU A 136 -16.06 -2.01 1.16
CA LEU A 136 -15.00 -1.05 1.48
C LEU A 136 -15.41 0.36 1.08
N HIS A 137 -14.85 1.33 1.81
CA HIS A 137 -14.95 2.73 1.48
C HIS A 137 -14.34 3.00 0.09
N TRP A 138 -15.02 3.81 -0.73
CA TRP A 138 -14.66 4.06 -2.14
C TRP A 138 -13.21 4.55 -2.35
N LEU A 139 -12.61 5.23 -1.37
CA LEU A 139 -11.19 5.64 -1.41
C LEU A 139 -10.23 4.44 -1.47
N LEU A 140 -10.62 3.28 -0.95
CA LEU A 140 -9.81 2.07 -0.97
C LEU A 140 -10.12 1.17 -2.17
N LEU A 141 -11.13 1.50 -2.96
CA LEU A 141 -11.52 0.72 -4.14
C LEU A 141 -10.82 1.24 -5.40
N PRO A 142 -10.71 0.41 -6.46
CA PRO A 142 -10.36 0.90 -7.78
C PRO A 142 -11.28 2.03 -8.22
N TYR A 143 -10.68 3.03 -8.87
CA TYR A 143 -11.44 4.19 -9.32
C TYR A 143 -12.54 3.79 -10.30
N ASP A 144 -13.76 4.18 -9.97
CA ASP A 144 -14.94 4.06 -10.83
C ASP A 144 -15.66 5.41 -10.86
N LEU A 145 -15.83 5.98 -12.05
CA LEU A 145 -16.55 7.24 -12.29
C LEU A 145 -17.97 7.27 -11.73
N ARG A 146 -18.62 6.11 -11.58
CA ARG A 146 -20.01 5.98 -11.10
C ARG A 146 -20.13 6.07 -9.59
N ILE A 147 -19.11 5.61 -8.87
CA ILE A 147 -19.14 5.42 -7.41
C ILE A 147 -18.20 6.40 -6.71
N SER A 148 -17.06 6.69 -7.33
CA SER A 148 -15.96 7.43 -6.73
C SER A 148 -16.06 8.92 -7.02
N LYS A 149 -15.83 9.73 -5.99
CA LYS A 149 -15.81 11.20 -6.12
C LYS A 149 -14.47 11.73 -6.65
N GLY A 150 -13.49 10.85 -6.84
CA GLY A 150 -12.11 11.10 -7.24
C GLY A 150 -11.30 9.82 -7.07
N TYR A 151 -9.98 9.89 -7.28
CA TYR A 151 -9.08 8.76 -7.05
C TYR A 151 -7.91 9.14 -6.16
N LEU A 152 -7.39 8.17 -5.43
CA LEU A 152 -6.18 8.35 -4.63
C LEU A 152 -4.96 8.31 -5.55
N GLU A 153 -4.16 9.35 -5.47
CA GLU A 153 -2.80 9.38 -5.98
C GLU A 153 -1.88 9.11 -4.80
N TYR A 154 -1.46 7.85 -4.66
CA TYR A 154 -0.64 7.40 -3.55
C TYR A 154 0.43 6.44 -4.03
N ASP A 155 1.69 6.87 -3.87
CA ASP A 155 2.87 6.02 -3.97
C ASP A 155 3.22 5.53 -2.57
N PHE A 156 2.96 4.26 -2.25
CA PHE A 156 3.24 3.72 -0.91
C PHE A 156 4.72 3.45 -0.65
N ALA A 157 5.62 3.80 -1.59
CA ALA A 157 7.04 3.99 -1.26
C ALA A 157 7.26 5.21 -0.36
N HIS A 158 6.26 6.10 -0.25
CA HIS A 158 6.28 7.30 0.58
C HIS A 158 5.27 7.21 1.73
N PRO A 159 5.46 8.01 2.81
CA PRO A 159 4.53 8.03 3.92
C PRO A 159 3.14 8.56 3.53
N VAL A 160 2.15 8.25 4.36
CA VAL A 160 0.72 8.53 4.14
C VAL A 160 0.39 10.03 4.07
N ASP A 161 1.25 10.90 4.58
CA ASP A 161 1.10 12.36 4.49
C ASP A 161 1.22 12.89 3.05
N ARG A 162 1.85 12.13 2.15
CA ARG A 162 1.97 12.46 0.72
C ARG A 162 0.77 12.01 -0.11
N VAL A 163 -0.23 11.35 0.50
CA VAL A 163 -1.44 10.92 -0.21
C VAL A 163 -2.22 12.13 -0.71
N ARG A 164 -2.57 12.10 -2.00
CA ARG A 164 -3.38 13.13 -2.64
C ARG A 164 -4.69 12.52 -3.16
N LEU A 165 -5.75 13.31 -3.12
CA LEU A 165 -7.01 13.01 -3.77
C LEU A 165 -7.12 13.86 -5.02
N ARG A 166 -7.27 13.20 -6.18
CA ARG A 166 -7.48 13.86 -7.46
C ARG A 166 -8.95 13.77 -7.87
N SER A 167 -9.54 14.93 -8.10
CA SER A 167 -10.90 15.10 -8.59
C SER A 167 -10.99 14.67 -10.06
N PRO A 168 -12.14 14.16 -10.54
CA PRO A 168 -12.38 13.94 -11.97
C PRO A 168 -12.18 15.20 -12.82
N ARG A 169 -12.29 16.39 -12.22
CA ARG A 169 -12.08 17.69 -12.88
C ARG A 169 -10.61 18.11 -12.98
N GLY A 170 -9.69 17.30 -12.45
CA GLY A 170 -8.25 17.57 -12.45
C GLY A 170 -7.72 18.25 -11.20
N ASP A 171 -8.58 18.73 -10.30
CA ASP A 171 -8.16 19.33 -9.04
C ASP A 171 -7.48 18.30 -8.14
N THR A 172 -6.28 18.60 -7.67
CA THR A 172 -5.54 17.76 -6.74
C THR A 172 -5.46 18.44 -5.38
N ARG A 173 -5.84 17.71 -4.32
CA ARG A 173 -5.68 18.19 -2.94
C ARG A 173 -5.02 17.12 -2.06
N PRO A 174 -4.29 17.53 -1.00
CA PRO A 174 -3.90 16.60 0.04
C PRO A 174 -5.11 15.91 0.67
N LEU A 175 -4.96 14.65 1.05
CA LEU A 175 -5.98 13.93 1.80
C LEU A 175 -6.05 14.50 3.23
N THR A 176 -7.24 14.90 3.68
CA THR A 176 -7.39 15.54 5.00
C THR A 176 -7.36 14.51 6.13
N ALA A 177 -7.03 14.93 7.35
CA ALA A 177 -7.11 14.07 8.53
C ALA A 177 -8.54 13.50 8.73
N ALA A 178 -9.57 14.29 8.43
CA ALA A 178 -10.96 13.84 8.47
C ALA A 178 -11.25 12.73 7.45
N ASP A 179 -10.65 12.80 6.25
CA ASP A 179 -10.76 11.73 5.25
C ASP A 179 -10.04 10.46 5.72
N LEU A 180 -8.82 10.60 6.25
CA LEU A 180 -7.99 9.50 6.74
C LEU A 180 -8.60 8.73 7.92
N HIS A 181 -9.37 9.41 8.78
CA HIS A 181 -10.01 8.79 9.94
C HIS A 181 -11.37 8.14 9.65
N LYS A 182 -11.87 8.20 8.40
CA LYS A 182 -13.07 7.47 8.01
C LYS A 182 -12.89 5.95 8.17
N PRO A 183 -13.96 5.21 8.48
CA PRO A 183 -13.90 3.75 8.54
C PRO A 183 -13.52 3.19 7.15
N ALA A 184 -12.75 2.11 7.13
CA ALA A 184 -12.31 1.46 5.90
C ALA A 184 -13.46 0.72 5.18
N ALA A 185 -14.55 0.43 5.89
CA ALA A 185 -15.73 -0.26 5.37
C ALA A 185 -17.01 0.28 6.03
N ASP A 186 -18.16 -0.01 5.42
CA ASP A 186 -19.48 0.38 5.93
C ASP A 186 -19.78 -0.30 7.28
N THR A 187 -19.32 -1.55 7.44
CA THR A 187 -19.39 -2.31 8.70
C THR A 187 -18.00 -2.30 9.35
N PRO A 188 -17.88 -2.04 10.67
CA PRO A 188 -16.59 -2.06 11.37
C PRO A 188 -15.82 -3.36 11.14
N LEU A 189 -14.61 -3.24 10.57
CA LEU A 189 -13.68 -4.35 10.40
C LEU A 189 -12.69 -4.35 11.55
N VAL A 190 -12.62 -5.41 12.34
CA VAL A 190 -11.63 -5.50 13.42
C VAL A 190 -10.25 -5.90 12.89
N GLU A 191 -10.24 -6.67 11.79
CA GLU A 191 -9.04 -7.18 11.16
C GLU A 191 -9.19 -7.17 9.63
N MET A 192 -8.09 -6.95 8.93
CA MET A 192 -8.01 -6.93 7.48
C MET A 192 -6.66 -7.48 7.05
N THR A 193 -6.68 -8.44 6.12
CA THR A 193 -5.47 -8.97 5.49
C THR A 193 -5.43 -8.53 4.03
N ILE A 194 -4.30 -7.99 3.60
CA ILE A 194 -4.08 -7.55 2.21
C ILE A 194 -2.89 -8.30 1.63
N VAL A 195 -3.08 -8.87 0.44
CA VAL A 195 -2.09 -9.66 -0.28
C VAL A 195 -1.70 -8.93 -1.56
N CYS A 196 -0.40 -8.85 -1.85
CA CYS A 196 0.07 -8.39 -3.16
C CYS A 196 0.35 -9.60 -4.05
N ALA A 197 -0.27 -9.66 -5.22
CA ALA A 197 -0.09 -10.78 -6.16
C ALA A 197 1.38 -10.95 -6.60
N ASP A 198 2.09 -9.83 -6.80
CA ASP A 198 3.51 -9.86 -7.18
C ASP A 198 4.42 -10.32 -6.02
N LEU A 199 3.97 -10.21 -4.75
CA LEU A 199 4.76 -10.45 -3.54
C LEU A 199 3.91 -11.11 -2.42
N PRO A 200 3.43 -12.35 -2.62
CA PRO A 200 2.44 -12.97 -1.73
C PRO A 200 2.97 -13.30 -0.32
N GLN A 201 4.29 -13.41 -0.15
CA GLN A 201 4.91 -13.72 1.14
C GLN A 201 4.85 -12.56 2.15
N TRP A 202 4.71 -11.31 1.69
CA TRP A 202 4.63 -10.14 2.57
C TRP A 202 3.21 -9.61 2.62
N GLN A 203 2.37 -10.30 3.39
CA GLN A 203 0.98 -9.90 3.62
C GLN A 203 0.93 -8.71 4.58
N VAL A 204 0.04 -7.76 4.30
CA VAL A 204 -0.25 -6.64 5.19
C VAL A 204 -1.38 -7.08 6.11
N ARG A 205 -1.15 -7.07 7.42
CA ARG A 205 -2.18 -7.35 8.43
C ARG A 205 -2.46 -6.11 9.23
N VAL A 206 -3.71 -5.66 9.20
CA VAL A 206 -4.17 -4.48 9.92
C VAL A 206 -5.22 -4.93 10.94
N ARG A 207 -5.02 -4.59 12.21
CA ARG A 207 -5.93 -4.94 13.29
C ARG A 207 -6.24 -3.72 14.14
N ARG A 208 -7.53 -3.47 14.37
CA ARG A 208 -8.01 -2.36 15.18
C ARG A 208 -9.35 -2.74 15.85
N PRO A 209 -9.39 -2.93 17.18
CA PRO A 209 -10.61 -3.33 17.90
C PRO A 209 -11.82 -2.42 17.66
N GLU A 210 -11.59 -1.11 17.48
CA GLU A 210 -12.66 -0.12 17.26
C GLU A 210 -13.11 -0.01 15.79
N GLY A 211 -12.51 -0.81 14.89
CA GLY A 211 -12.74 -0.71 13.46
C GLY A 211 -11.55 -0.09 12.71
N VAL A 212 -11.10 -0.79 11.67
CA VAL A 212 -10.03 -0.37 10.76
C VAL A 212 -10.45 0.89 10.01
N ARG A 213 -9.56 1.89 9.97
CA ARG A 213 -9.74 3.14 9.21
C ARG A 213 -8.90 3.12 7.95
N ILE A 214 -9.16 4.09 7.08
CA ILE A 214 -8.38 4.30 5.85
C ILE A 214 -6.89 4.52 6.18
N VAL A 215 -6.57 5.35 7.18
CA VAL A 215 -5.17 5.58 7.60
C VAL A 215 -4.47 4.29 8.02
N ASP A 216 -5.16 3.41 8.75
CA ASP A 216 -4.58 2.16 9.25
C ASP A 216 -4.24 1.22 8.08
N VAL A 217 -5.05 1.22 7.03
CA VAL A 217 -4.82 0.46 5.79
C VAL A 217 -3.63 1.00 5.01
N LEU A 218 -3.62 2.30 4.70
CA LEU A 218 -2.57 2.92 3.88
C LEU A 218 -1.20 2.88 4.58
N ASP A 219 -1.19 3.11 5.89
CA ASP A 219 0.02 3.05 6.72
C ASP A 219 0.50 1.60 6.90
N GLY A 220 -0.42 0.65 7.09
CA GLY A 220 -0.10 -0.78 7.08
C GLY A 220 0.64 -1.19 5.81
N ILE A 221 0.14 -0.79 4.64
CA ILE A 221 0.78 -1.06 3.35
C ILE A 221 2.20 -0.45 3.32
N HIS A 222 2.32 0.85 3.63
CA HIS A 222 3.62 1.53 3.63
C HIS A 222 4.62 0.85 4.57
N ARG A 223 4.25 0.60 5.83
CA ARG A 223 5.14 -0.04 6.82
C ARG A 223 5.60 -1.43 6.37
N THR A 224 4.71 -2.24 5.82
CA THR A 224 5.06 -3.61 5.38
C THR A 224 6.08 -3.59 4.24
N TYR A 225 5.92 -2.70 3.25
CA TYR A 225 6.79 -2.65 2.07
C TYR A 225 8.01 -1.72 2.23
N ALA A 226 7.97 -0.76 3.15
CA ALA A 226 9.12 0.08 3.49
C ALA A 226 10.18 -0.67 4.32
N ALA A 227 9.86 -1.85 4.87
CA ALA A 227 10.81 -2.67 5.59
C ALA A 227 12.00 -3.10 4.68
N PRO A 228 13.26 -2.98 5.17
CA PRO A 228 14.41 -3.58 4.53
C PRO A 228 14.24 -5.10 4.33
N LEU A 229 14.85 -5.65 3.28
CA LEU A 229 14.90 -7.10 3.09
C LEU A 229 15.78 -7.75 4.16
N SER A 230 15.20 -8.72 4.89
CA SER A 230 15.95 -9.53 5.85
C SER A 230 16.90 -10.49 5.14
N ALA A 231 17.87 -11.07 5.86
CA ALA A 231 18.75 -12.10 5.30
C ALA A 231 17.97 -13.32 4.78
N ALA A 232 16.95 -13.76 5.53
CA ALA A 232 16.05 -14.84 5.13
C ALA A 232 15.24 -14.50 3.88
N ASP A 233 14.76 -13.25 3.76
CA ASP A 233 14.08 -12.79 2.54
C ASP A 233 15.04 -12.87 1.33
N LYS A 234 16.30 -12.43 1.50
CA LYS A 234 17.30 -12.45 0.42
C LYS A 234 17.63 -13.88 -0.03
N GLU A 235 17.76 -14.80 0.91
CA GLU A 235 17.98 -16.22 0.62
C GLU A 235 16.80 -16.83 -0.13
N ALA A 236 15.57 -16.59 0.34
CA ALA A 236 14.35 -17.13 -0.28
C ALA A 236 14.09 -16.57 -1.70
N LEU A 237 14.50 -15.32 -1.97
CA LEU A 237 14.34 -14.69 -3.29
C LEU A 237 15.39 -15.13 -4.31
N GLY A 238 16.60 -15.47 -3.85
CA GLY A 238 17.75 -15.73 -4.70
C GLY A 238 18.41 -14.45 -5.23
N THR A 239 19.70 -14.55 -5.60
CA THR A 239 20.52 -13.42 -6.07
C THR A 239 19.98 -12.79 -7.34
N GLU A 240 19.52 -13.59 -8.30
CA GLU A 240 19.02 -13.12 -9.60
C GLU A 240 17.84 -12.15 -9.44
N LYS A 241 16.87 -12.46 -8.57
CA LYS A 241 15.72 -11.57 -8.36
C LYS A 241 16.14 -10.25 -7.70
N ILE A 242 17.12 -10.31 -6.80
CA ILE A 242 17.66 -9.12 -6.12
C ILE A 242 18.36 -8.20 -7.12
N GLU A 243 19.21 -8.75 -7.99
CA GLU A 243 19.90 -8.00 -9.06
C GLU A 243 18.90 -7.32 -10.00
N GLN A 244 17.83 -8.01 -10.39
CA GLN A 244 16.77 -7.43 -11.23
C GLN A 244 16.03 -6.26 -10.55
N CYS A 245 16.11 -6.12 -9.22
CA CYS A 245 15.48 -5.05 -8.46
C CYS A 245 16.45 -3.90 -8.14
N GLU A 246 17.74 -4.05 -8.40
CA GLU A 246 18.77 -3.05 -8.11
C GLU A 246 18.50 -1.71 -8.80
N GLY A 247 17.97 -1.74 -10.03
CA GLY A 247 17.56 -0.54 -10.74
C GLY A 247 16.45 0.25 -10.05
N ALA A 248 15.53 -0.41 -9.35
CA ALA A 248 14.48 0.26 -8.57
C ALA A 248 15.04 0.86 -7.28
N PHE A 249 15.90 0.11 -6.59
CA PHE A 249 16.65 0.58 -5.43
C PHE A 249 17.47 1.85 -5.75
N ARG A 250 18.25 1.85 -6.84
CA ARG A 250 19.02 3.03 -7.26
C ARG A 250 18.12 4.23 -7.56
N ARG A 251 16.96 4.03 -8.18
CA ARG A 251 15.98 5.12 -8.42
C ARG A 251 15.44 5.70 -7.12
N ARG A 252 15.13 4.85 -6.14
CA ARG A 252 14.64 5.27 -4.82
C ARG A 252 15.70 6.11 -4.08
N CYS A 253 16.95 5.65 -4.07
CA CYS A 253 18.07 6.37 -3.45
C CYS A 253 18.24 7.76 -4.08
N ARG A 254 18.25 7.86 -5.42
CA ARG A 254 18.30 9.16 -6.13
C ARG A 254 17.12 10.08 -5.81
N ALA A 255 15.92 9.54 -5.61
CA ALA A 255 14.72 10.31 -5.29
C ALA A 255 14.76 10.91 -3.86
N ALA A 256 15.60 10.39 -2.97
CA ALA A 256 15.77 10.90 -1.60
C ALA A 256 16.67 12.13 -1.50
N CYS A 257 17.23 12.61 -2.62
CA CYS A 257 18.10 13.78 -2.72
C CYS A 257 19.20 13.82 -1.64
N ALA A 258 19.02 14.61 -0.59
CA ALA A 258 20.00 14.84 0.48
C ALA A 258 20.21 13.63 1.42
N LEU A 259 19.40 12.58 1.30
CA LEU A 259 19.47 11.37 2.13
C LEU A 259 19.91 10.12 1.33
N ASP A 260 20.58 10.31 0.18
CA ASP A 260 21.03 9.20 -0.67
C ASP A 260 21.91 8.20 0.10
N GLU A 261 22.92 8.69 0.84
CA GLU A 261 23.83 7.85 1.62
C GLU A 261 23.07 7.03 2.68
N TRP A 262 22.19 7.69 3.44
CA TRP A 262 21.35 7.03 4.44
C TRP A 262 20.45 5.97 3.80
N GLU A 263 19.84 6.25 2.65
CA GLU A 263 19.01 5.28 1.95
C GLU A 263 19.79 4.09 1.39
N ARG A 264 21.05 4.31 1.00
CA ARG A 264 21.95 3.24 0.56
C ARG A 264 22.36 2.36 1.73
N GLU A 265 22.59 2.92 2.90
CA GLU A 265 22.88 2.16 4.13
C GLU A 265 21.71 1.27 4.57
N GLN A 266 20.47 1.71 4.36
CA GLN A 266 19.28 0.88 4.62
C GLN A 266 19.17 -0.31 3.65
N GLY A 267 19.85 -0.26 2.50
CA GLY A 267 19.85 -1.30 1.49
C GLY A 267 18.51 -1.47 0.77
N ILE A 268 18.34 -2.63 0.13
CA ILE A 268 17.14 -2.94 -0.66
C ILE A 268 15.94 -3.19 0.27
N ARG A 269 14.82 -2.52 -0.01
CA ARG A 269 13.55 -2.67 0.71
C ARG A 269 12.59 -3.56 -0.06
N ARG A 270 11.57 -4.09 0.61
CA ARG A 270 10.52 -4.91 -0.04
C ARG A 270 9.82 -4.17 -1.18
N VAL A 271 9.64 -2.85 -1.07
CA VAL A 271 9.06 -2.01 -2.13
C VAL A 271 9.90 -2.00 -3.41
N ASP A 272 11.23 -2.15 -3.31
CA ASP A 272 12.12 -2.19 -4.48
C ASP A 272 11.87 -3.46 -5.32
N MET A 273 11.37 -4.52 -4.69
CA MET A 273 10.99 -5.79 -5.35
C MET A 273 9.81 -5.63 -6.32
N LEU A 274 9.03 -4.55 -6.20
CA LEU A 274 7.94 -4.23 -7.11
C LEU A 274 8.40 -3.49 -8.38
N ARG A 275 9.70 -3.22 -8.50
CA ARG A 275 10.34 -2.64 -9.71
C ARG A 275 9.69 -1.34 -10.18
N GLY A 276 9.13 -0.54 -9.26
CA GLY A 276 8.44 0.72 -9.56
C GLY A 276 6.92 0.61 -9.76
N LYS A 277 6.31 -0.57 -9.54
CA LYS A 277 4.86 -0.72 -9.42
C LYS A 277 4.39 -0.36 -8.00
N THR A 278 4.59 0.89 -7.59
CA THR A 278 4.36 1.34 -6.20
C THR A 278 3.13 2.23 -6.05
N MET A 279 2.36 2.42 -7.12
CA MET A 279 1.13 3.21 -7.05
C MET A 279 -0.02 2.37 -6.57
N PHE A 280 -0.66 2.81 -5.48
CA PHE A 280 -1.89 2.24 -4.99
C PHE A 280 -3.03 2.59 -5.94
N LEU A 281 -3.61 1.57 -6.60
CA LEU A 281 -4.78 1.74 -7.46
C LEU A 281 -6.08 1.29 -6.79
N GLY A 282 -6.02 0.76 -5.56
CA GLY A 282 -7.17 0.26 -4.82
C GLY A 282 -6.97 -1.16 -4.29
N LEU A 283 -8.02 -1.69 -3.69
CA LEU A 283 -8.12 -3.04 -3.14
C LEU A 283 -9.29 -3.76 -3.82
N ILE A 284 -9.03 -4.99 -4.26
CA ILE A 284 -10.04 -5.86 -4.84
C ILE A 284 -10.27 -7.06 -3.91
N ARG A 285 -11.48 -7.64 -3.94
CA ARG A 285 -11.75 -8.85 -3.18
C ARG A 285 -10.87 -9.98 -3.70
N HIS A 286 -10.25 -10.72 -2.79
CA HIS A 286 -9.47 -11.88 -3.19
C HIS A 286 -10.42 -12.99 -3.69
N PRO A 287 -10.18 -13.63 -4.85
CA PRO A 287 -11.14 -14.57 -5.44
C PRO A 287 -11.39 -15.80 -4.55
N GLN A 288 -10.38 -16.22 -3.79
CA GLN A 288 -10.49 -17.36 -2.86
C GLN A 288 -11.06 -16.98 -1.48
N SER A 289 -11.41 -15.71 -1.25
CA SER A 289 -11.79 -15.24 0.08
C SER A 289 -13.16 -15.79 0.56
N GLY A 290 -13.89 -16.53 -0.28
CA GLY A 290 -15.24 -16.95 0.00
C GLY A 290 -16.17 -15.78 0.34
N ILE A 291 -17.34 -16.08 0.90
CA ILE A 291 -18.37 -15.09 1.24
C ILE A 291 -17.92 -14.21 2.43
N ALA A 292 -17.10 -14.76 3.34
CA ALA A 292 -16.70 -14.12 4.60
C ALA A 292 -15.36 -13.39 4.60
N GLY A 293 -14.66 -13.40 3.46
CA GLY A 293 -13.26 -13.08 3.45
C GLY A 293 -12.91 -11.65 3.87
N ASP A 294 -12.07 -11.56 4.91
CA ASP A 294 -11.33 -10.36 5.29
C ASP A 294 -10.00 -10.24 4.53
N VAL A 295 -9.87 -10.98 3.42
CA VAL A 295 -8.68 -11.02 2.56
C VAL A 295 -8.91 -10.21 1.28
N TRP A 296 -8.06 -9.23 1.08
CA TRP A 296 -8.09 -8.28 -0.03
C TRP A 296 -6.82 -8.41 -0.85
N MET A 297 -6.89 -8.12 -2.13
CA MET A 297 -5.74 -8.07 -3.02
C MET A 297 -5.39 -6.63 -3.34
N LEU A 298 -4.11 -6.29 -3.18
CA LEU A 298 -3.55 -4.98 -3.48
C LEU A 298 -3.44 -4.79 -4.99
N TYR A 299 -4.16 -3.81 -5.54
CA TYR A 299 -4.11 -3.49 -6.97
C TYR A 299 -3.10 -2.38 -7.23
N LEU A 300 -2.10 -2.67 -8.07
CA LEU A 300 -0.89 -1.85 -8.24
C LEU A 300 -0.73 -1.27 -9.64
N GLY A 301 -0.21 -0.04 -9.68
CA GLY A 301 0.13 0.69 -10.90
C GLY A 301 1.59 1.13 -10.94
N LYS A 302 2.06 1.55 -12.12
CA LYS A 302 3.38 2.18 -12.28
C LYS A 302 3.27 3.69 -12.02
N ALA A 303 4.27 4.27 -11.35
CA ALA A 303 4.31 5.71 -11.03
C ALA A 303 4.15 6.65 -12.24
N ARG A 304 4.48 6.20 -13.46
CA ARG A 304 4.39 7.01 -14.69
C ARG A 304 3.13 6.76 -15.54
N ASP A 305 2.30 5.79 -15.20
CA ASP A 305 1.12 5.41 -16.02
C ASP A 305 -0.15 6.19 -15.67
N HIS A 306 -0.08 7.18 -14.77
CA HIS A 306 -1.30 7.85 -14.28
C HIS A 306 -2.03 8.68 -15.35
N ASP A 307 -1.31 9.25 -16.32
CA ASP A 307 -1.94 10.03 -17.39
C ASP A 307 -2.53 9.15 -18.50
N THR A 308 -2.03 7.93 -18.69
CA THR A 308 -2.44 7.08 -19.82
C THR A 308 -3.68 6.22 -19.54
N ARG A 309 -3.95 5.85 -18.29
CA ARG A 309 -5.04 4.89 -17.99
C ARG A 309 -6.41 5.51 -17.79
N TYR A 310 -6.52 6.75 -17.32
CA TYR A 310 -7.83 7.37 -17.07
C TYR A 310 -8.36 8.18 -18.25
N ALA A 311 -7.50 8.52 -19.21
CA ALA A 311 -7.91 9.16 -20.46
C ALA A 311 -8.67 8.20 -21.40
N SER A 312 -8.52 6.87 -21.25
CA SER A 312 -9.03 5.91 -22.23
C SER A 312 -10.40 5.32 -21.92
N GLY A 313 -10.98 5.53 -20.73
CA GLY A 313 -12.35 5.15 -20.39
C GLY A 313 -12.70 3.66 -20.57
N ARG A 314 -11.75 2.78 -20.85
CA ARG A 314 -11.95 1.35 -21.05
C ARG A 314 -11.33 0.57 -19.89
N PRO A 315 -12.14 -0.11 -19.06
CA PRO A 315 -11.60 -1.10 -18.13
C PRO A 315 -10.96 -2.23 -18.94
N GLY A 316 -9.67 -2.49 -18.71
CA GLY A 316 -8.99 -3.68 -19.22
C GLY A 316 -9.51 -4.88 -18.44
N HIS A 317 -10.17 -5.80 -19.15
CA HIS A 317 -10.59 -7.10 -18.65
C HIS A 317 -9.40 -8.06 -18.53
#